data_AF-A0A8T2TSW3-F1
#
_entry.id   AF-A0A8T2TSW3-F1
#
_cell.length_a   1.000
_cell.length_b   1.000
_cell.length_c   1.000
_cell.angle_alpha   90.00
_cell.angle_beta   90.00
_cell.angle_gamma   90.00
#
_symmetry.space_group_name_H-M   'P 1'
#
loop_
_entity.id
_entity.type
_entity.pdbx_description
1 polymer ?
#
loop_
_entity_poly.entity_id
_entity_poly.type
_entity_poly.pdbx_seq_one_letter_code
_entity_poly.pdbx_strand_id
1 'polypeptide(L)'
;MLGPTDLSSSIGCLHDPGHEEVMKLLYTAEKAILSASCGTYLSGFAMPHNPPTEMHKHCYHMISGAVDVAIFRDAVIADVKANKDVVKR
;
A
#
# COMPACT_ATOMS: atom_id res chain seq x y z
N MET A 1 7.64 10.09 2.39
CA MET A 1 6.69 8.97 2.48
C MET A 1 5.46 9.31 1.65
N LEU A 2 4.99 8.38 0.81
CA LEU A 2 3.76 8.51 0.04
C LEU A 2 2.71 7.53 0.60
N GLY A 3 1.50 8.04 0.84
CA GLY A 3 0.37 7.28 1.38
C GLY A 3 -0.76 7.19 0.34
N PRO A 4 -0.87 6.09 -0.42
CA PRO A 4 -1.85 5.98 -1.51
C PRO A 4 -3.30 6.15 -1.04
N THR A 5 -3.66 5.61 0.12
CA THR A 5 -5.03 5.65 0.67
C THR A 5 -5.46 7.05 1.09
N ASP A 6 -4.59 7.82 1.74
CA ASP A 6 -4.88 9.19 2.16
C ASP A 6 -4.92 10.13 0.95
N LEU A 7 -4.02 9.93 -0.01
CA LEU A 7 -4.00 10.69 -1.26
C LEU A 7 -5.28 10.47 -2.06
N SER A 8 -5.72 9.22 -2.20
CA SER A 8 -6.95 8.90 -2.92
C SER A 8 -8.17 9.56 -2.27
N SER A 9 -8.23 9.51 -0.94
CA SER A 9 -9.29 10.15 -0.16
C SER A 9 -9.27 11.68 -0.33
N SER A 10 -8.08 12.28 -0.39
CA SER A 10 -7.90 13.73 -0.53
C SER A 10 -8.33 14.31 -1.88
N ILE A 11 -8.35 13.48 -2.94
CA ILE A 11 -8.75 13.91 -4.29
C ILE A 11 -10.14 13.40 -4.70
N GLY A 12 -10.91 12.84 -3.77
CA GLY A 12 -12.27 12.35 -4.01
C GLY A 12 -12.37 10.90 -4.49
N CYS A 13 -11.24 10.18 -4.61
CA CYS A 13 -11.16 8.75 -4.92
C CYS A 13 -11.15 7.91 -3.62
N LEU A 14 -12.14 8.11 -2.75
CA LEU A 14 -12.20 7.46 -1.45
C LEU A 14 -12.11 5.94 -1.59
N HIS A 15 -11.16 5.33 -0.88
CA HIS A 15 -10.91 3.88 -0.90
C HIS A 15 -10.49 3.31 -2.27
N ASP A 16 -10.10 4.16 -3.23
CA ASP A 16 -9.57 3.74 -4.53
C ASP A 16 -8.16 4.31 -4.80
N PRO A 17 -7.12 3.77 -4.16
CA PRO A 17 -5.73 4.16 -4.41
C PRO A 17 -5.21 3.73 -5.79
N GLY A 18 -5.92 2.85 -6.50
CA GLY A 18 -5.56 2.41 -7.86
C GLY A 18 -6.13 3.30 -8.96
N HIS A 19 -6.92 4.31 -8.61
CA HIS A 19 -7.52 5.24 -9.55
C HIS A 19 -6.45 5.94 -10.41
N GLU A 20 -6.72 6.12 -11.70
CA GLU A 20 -5.74 6.65 -12.67
C GLU A 20 -5.16 8.01 -12.24
N GLU A 21 -6.00 8.91 -11.72
CA GLU A 21 -5.58 10.23 -11.20
C GLU A 21 -4.65 10.11 -9.98
N VAL A 22 -4.92 9.17 -9.07
CA VAL A 22 -4.08 8.91 -7.89
C VAL A 22 -2.71 8.41 -8.34
N MET A 23 -2.67 7.47 -9.28
CA MET A 23 -1.43 6.91 -9.81
C MET A 23 -0.58 7.96 -10.52
N LYS A 24 -1.20 8.87 -11.29
CA LYS A 24 -0.50 10.02 -11.91
C LYS A 24 0.12 10.96 -10.88
N LEU A 25 -0.61 11.26 -9.80
CA LEU A 25 -0.12 12.11 -8.71
C LEU A 25 1.01 11.44 -7.93
N LEU A 26 0.89 10.14 -7.62
CA LEU A 26 1.97 9.36 -7.00
C LEU A 26 3.23 9.42 -7.85
N TYR A 27 3.13 9.13 -9.14
CA TYR A 27 4.27 9.19 -10.06
C TYR A 27 4.91 10.59 -10.15
N THR A 28 4.10 11.64 -10.11
CA THR A 28 4.58 13.03 -10.08
C THR A 28 5.37 13.30 -8.80
N ALA A 29 4.86 12.86 -7.65
CA ALA A 29 5.53 12.99 -6.36
C ALA A 29 6.83 12.18 -6.30
N GLU A 30 6.82 10.95 -6.82
CA GLU A 30 8.01 10.09 -6.94
C GLU A 30 9.12 10.80 -7.73
N LYS A 31 8.79 11.34 -8.91
CA LYS A 31 9.75 12.10 -9.74
C LYS A 31 10.31 13.31 -9.01
N ALA A 32 9.46 14.09 -8.36
CA ALA A 32 9.89 15.28 -7.64
C ALA A 32 10.89 14.92 -6.53
N ILE A 33 10.61 13.86 -5.76
CA ILE A 33 11.50 13.35 -4.71
C ILE A 33 12.83 12.87 -5.30
N LEU A 34 12.79 12.08 -6.38
CA LEU A 34 14.01 11.55 -7.01
C LEU A 34 14.85 12.62 -7.69
N SER A 35 14.24 13.74 -8.10
CA SER A 35 14.95 14.89 -8.65
C SER A 35 15.54 15.84 -7.59
N ALA A 36 15.21 15.63 -6.31
CA ALA A 36 15.74 16.47 -5.24
C ALA A 36 17.26 16.28 -5.13
N SER A 37 18.00 17.38 -5.04
CA SER A 37 19.47 17.37 -4.96
C SER A 37 20.02 16.86 -3.63
N CYS A 38 19.16 16.74 -2.62
CA CYS A 38 19.48 16.16 -1.32
C CYS A 38 19.05 14.69 -1.26
N GLY A 39 19.81 13.86 -0.54
CA GLY A 39 19.64 12.40 -0.39
C GLY A 39 18.33 11.97 0.28
N THR A 40 17.20 12.33 -0.33
CA THR A 40 15.86 12.06 0.15
C THR A 40 15.49 10.63 -0.20
N TYR A 41 15.06 9.89 0.81
CA TYR A 41 14.61 8.52 0.62
C TYR A 41 13.12 8.48 0.30
N LEU A 42 12.80 7.70 -0.74
CA LEU A 42 11.43 7.39 -1.09
C LEU A 42 10.93 6.24 -0.23
N SER A 43 9.76 6.44 0.39
CA SER A 43 9.12 5.44 1.25
C SER A 43 7.60 5.40 1.02
N GLY A 44 6.97 4.26 1.26
CA GLY A 44 5.53 4.09 1.08
C GLY A 44 5.00 2.72 1.48
N PHE A 45 3.70 2.55 1.29
CA PHE A 45 2.98 1.30 1.53
C PHE A 45 2.76 0.54 0.23
N ALA A 46 2.98 -0.78 0.27
CA ALA A 46 2.65 -1.65 -0.84
C ALA A 46 1.14 -1.80 -0.99
N MET A 47 0.68 -1.81 -2.24
CA MET A 47 -0.72 -1.96 -2.58
C MET A 47 -0.91 -3.21 -3.45
N PRO A 48 -2.14 -3.77 -3.54
CA PRO A 48 -2.40 -4.94 -4.39
C PRO A 48 -1.96 -4.74 -5.86
N HIS A 49 -2.09 -3.52 -6.39
CA HIS A 49 -1.70 -3.16 -7.75
C HIS A 49 -0.25 -2.63 -7.87
N ASN A 50 0.45 -2.44 -6.76
CA ASN A 50 1.83 -1.95 -6.71
C ASN A 50 2.61 -2.71 -5.62
N PRO A 51 3.09 -3.93 -5.91
CA PRO A 51 3.74 -4.78 -4.92
C PRO A 51 5.15 -4.27 -4.59
N PRO A 52 5.74 -4.72 -3.46
CA PRO A 52 7.07 -4.27 -3.02
C PRO A 52 8.17 -4.42 -4.09
N THR A 53 8.07 -5.46 -4.93
CA THR A 53 9.03 -5.71 -6.02
C THR A 53 9.01 -4.62 -7.09
N GLU A 54 7.84 -4.09 -7.44
CA GLU A 54 7.74 -2.97 -8.38
C GLU A 54 8.16 -1.65 -7.72
N MET A 55 7.78 -1.44 -6.46
CA MET A 55 8.22 -0.28 -5.69
C MET A 55 9.75 -0.20 -5.59
N HIS A 56 10.44 -1.33 -5.39
CA HIS A 56 11.91 -1.35 -5.40
C HIS A 56 12.51 -0.91 -6.74
N LYS A 57 11.91 -1.31 -7.87
CA LYS A 57 12.34 -0.84 -9.21
C LYS A 57 12.14 0.67 -9.38
N HIS A 58 11.21 1.25 -8.64
CA HIS A 58 10.93 2.69 -8.60
C HIS A 58 11.76 3.43 -7.53
N CYS A 59 12.85 2.83 -7.04
CA CYS A 59 13.78 3.44 -6.09
C CYS A 59 13.16 3.73 -4.70
N TYR A 60 12.14 2.99 -4.28
CA TYR A 60 11.72 3.00 -2.87
C TYR A 60 12.79 2.32 -2.01
N HIS A 61 13.19 3.01 -0.95
CA HIS A 61 14.22 2.57 -0.01
C HIS A 61 13.60 1.93 1.24
N MET A 62 12.40 2.36 1.60
CA MET A 62 11.65 1.85 2.74
C MET A 62 10.23 1.54 2.32
N ILE A 63 9.85 0.27 2.38
CA ILE A 63 8.54 -0.21 1.93
C ILE A 63 7.85 -0.89 3.10
N SER A 64 6.66 -0.41 3.45
CA SER A 64 5.75 -1.13 4.32
C SER A 64 4.98 -2.14 3.48
N GLY A 65 5.44 -3.39 3.47
CA GLY A 65 4.85 -4.46 2.65
C GLY A 65 3.55 -5.04 3.22
N ALA A 66 3.33 -4.90 4.52
CA ALA A 66 2.15 -5.38 5.23
C ALA A 66 2.01 -4.65 6.58
N VAL A 67 0.84 -4.76 7.21
CA VAL A 67 0.58 -4.28 8.57
C VAL A 67 0.12 -5.44 9.46
N ASP A 68 0.58 -5.45 10.71
CA ASP A 68 0.33 -6.50 11.69
C ASP A 68 -1.16 -6.79 11.90
N VAL A 69 -1.98 -5.75 12.05
CA VAL A 69 -3.42 -5.86 12.25
C VAL A 69 -4.12 -6.53 11.07
N ALA A 70 -3.67 -6.26 9.84
CA ALA A 70 -4.23 -6.88 8.65
C ALA A 70 -3.84 -8.36 8.57
N ILE A 71 -2.56 -8.67 8.80
CA ILE A 71 -2.07 -10.05 8.84
C ILE A 71 -2.83 -10.86 9.89
N PHE A 72 -2.95 -10.32 11.10
CA PHE A 72 -3.64 -10.98 12.20
C PHE A 72 -5.12 -11.20 11.89
N ARG A 73 -5.83 -10.16 11.43
CA ARG A 73 -7.23 -10.25 11.00
C ARG A 73 -7.40 -11.34 9.95
N ASP A 74 -6.57 -11.35 8.92
CA ASP A 74 -6.72 -12.28 7.80
C ASP A 74 -6.44 -13.74 8.23
N ALA A 75 -5.45 -13.95 9.09
CA ALA A 75 -5.17 -15.26 9.69
C ALA A 75 -6.35 -15.77 10.54
N VAL A 76 -6.94 -14.93 11.39
CA VAL A 76 -8.10 -15.30 12.23
C VAL A 76 -9.34 -15.57 11.36
N ILE A 77 -9.60 -14.75 10.34
CA ILE A 77 -10.71 -14.98 9.41
C ILE A 77 -10.54 -16.32 8.67
N ALA A 78 -9.32 -16.65 8.25
CA ALA A 78 -9.02 -17.92 7.59
C ALA A 78 -9.28 -19.12 8.53
N ASP A 79 -8.83 -19.04 9.78
CA ASP A 79 -9.05 -20.07 10.80
C ASP A 79 -10.55 -20.30 11.08
N VAL A 80 -11.30 -19.22 11.33
CA VAL A 80 -12.76 -19.32 11.55
C VAL A 80 -13.45 -19.93 10.34
N LYS A 81 -13.10 -19.53 9.12
CA LYS A 81 -13.69 -20.13 7.90
C LYS A 81 -13.42 -21.61 7.77
N ALA A 82 -12.23 -22.08 8.16
CA ALA A 82 -11.85 -23.48 8.12
C ALA A 82 -12.54 -24.33 9.20
N ASN A 83 -12.79 -23.75 10.38
CA ASN A 83 -13.22 -24.49 11.57
C ASN A 83 -14.67 -24.22 12.01
N LYS A 84 -15.40 -23.29 11.38
CA LYS A 84 -16.76 -22.88 11.78
C LYS A 84 -17.78 -24.02 11.93
N ASP A 85 -17.61 -25.12 11.20
CA ASP A 85 -18.55 -26.25 11.22
C ASP A 85 -18.11 -27.35 12.20
N VAL A 86 -16.83 -27.37 12.61
CA VAL A 86 -16.30 -28.24 13.68
C VAL A 86 -16.81 -27.78 15.05
N VAL A 87 -16.94 -26.46 15.23
CA VAL A 87 -17.37 -25.82 16.49
C VAL A 87 -18.90 -25.86 16.69
N LYS A 88 -19.68 -26.19 15.65
CA LYS A 88 -21.15 -26.26 15.71
C LYS A 88 -21.71 -27.61 16.18
N ARG A 89 -20.87 -28.53 16.67
CA ARG A 89 -21.29 -29.82 17.23
C ARG A 89 -21.48 -29.77 18.74
#